data_AF-J3FN36-F1
#
_entry.id   AF-J3FN36-F1
#
_cell.length_a   1.000
_cell.length_b   1.000
_cell.length_c   1.000
_cell.angle_alpha   90.00
_cell.angle_beta   90.00
_cell.angle_gamma   90.00
#
_symmetry.space_group_name_H-M   'P 1'
#
loop_
_entity.id
_entity.type
_entity.pdbx_description
1 polymer ?
#
loop_
_entity_poly.entity_id
_entity_poly.type
_entity_poly.pdbx_seq_one_letter_code
_entity_poly.pdbx_strand_id
1 'polypeptide(L)'
;MNDLVTPSKHRTSVELSSVSAELEAPRILSITNGDDISIPPGGTTTNGNLSFVGSAEPNQLAVMLDNGIPAHHLVTVDERGHFSALLLDQARGIHAYSVTTSDGQVSATWTVEVDVSEKVSIDSVYDAAGTPVGNGETTFQNELNFIGKAAPCKVVELVNNGTVLSLLNVGTDGHWSANIKDLKTGTQNFIARETNGQHSSSWRVLIKQPAPISIQFVLGNESFQLIGNQETTTDRSVTLVGTANPGETGWIVDYHRDLVPFAANEQGVYSAKIEDLKENLVHTFRLRSDLGRLSAPWAIKVISSKLR
;
A
#
# COMPACT_ATOMS: atom_id res chain seq x y z
N MET A 1 50.12 92.49 -37.27
CA MET A 1 51.49 92.00 -37.48
C MET A 1 51.85 91.15 -36.30
N ASN A 2 52.02 89.83 -36.55
CA ASN A 2 52.77 88.77 -35.85
C ASN A 2 52.94 88.87 -34.31
N ASP A 3 52.68 87.84 -33.51
CA ASP A 3 53.31 86.52 -33.63
C ASP A 3 52.51 85.36 -32.99
N LEU A 4 52.83 84.18 -33.52
CA LEU A 4 52.35 82.84 -33.19
C LEU A 4 52.76 82.36 -31.79
N VAL A 5 51.86 81.64 -31.10
CA VAL A 5 52.21 80.43 -30.33
C VAL A 5 51.05 79.45 -30.37
N THR A 6 51.26 78.28 -30.99
CA THR A 6 50.48 77.07 -30.75
C THR A 6 51.08 76.27 -29.61
N PRO A 7 50.26 75.60 -28.78
CA PRO A 7 50.63 74.28 -28.29
C PRO A 7 49.59 73.21 -28.62
N SER A 8 50.14 72.17 -29.25
CA SER A 8 49.76 70.76 -29.34
C SER A 8 48.41 70.30 -28.76
N LYS A 9 47.54 69.79 -29.65
CA LYS A 9 46.50 68.82 -29.31
C LYS A 9 47.16 67.45 -29.09
N HIS A 10 47.59 67.16 -27.86
CA HIS A 10 47.66 65.77 -27.41
C HIS A 10 46.32 65.41 -26.76
N ARG A 11 45.39 64.90 -27.57
CA ARG A 11 44.33 64.04 -27.03
C ARG A 11 44.94 62.65 -26.93
N THR A 12 45.27 62.23 -25.71
CA THR A 12 45.53 60.84 -25.39
C THR A 12 44.26 60.06 -25.70
N SER A 13 44.31 59.23 -26.74
CA SER A 13 43.27 58.22 -26.97
C SER A 13 43.49 57.15 -25.91
N VAL A 14 42.63 57.13 -24.88
CA VAL A 14 42.57 55.99 -23.97
C VAL A 14 41.76 54.94 -24.70
N GLU A 15 42.45 54.01 -25.37
CA GLU A 15 41.84 52.72 -25.69
C GLU A 15 41.52 52.04 -24.36
N LEU A 16 40.25 52.06 -23.98
CA LEU A 16 39.71 51.13 -22.99
C LEU A 16 39.79 49.75 -23.62
N SER A 17 40.90 49.04 -23.39
CA SER A 17 40.95 47.59 -23.56
C SER A 17 39.89 46.99 -22.63
N SER A 18 38.72 46.68 -23.19
CA SER A 18 37.76 45.78 -22.55
C SER A 18 38.38 44.39 -22.57
N VAL A 19 39.10 44.04 -21.51
CA VAL A 19 39.43 42.64 -21.24
C VAL A 19 38.10 41.99 -20.82
N SER A 20 37.43 41.35 -21.77
CA SER A 20 36.39 40.39 -21.45
C SER A 20 37.10 39.23 -20.76
N ALA A 21 37.04 39.17 -19.43
CA ALA A 21 37.43 37.97 -18.71
C ALA A 21 36.52 36.83 -19.20
N GLU A 22 37.11 35.76 -19.70
CA GLU A 22 36.38 34.55 -20.08
C GLU A 22 35.81 33.96 -18.79
N LEU A 23 34.48 33.91 -18.66
CA LEU A 23 33.82 33.40 -17.46
C LEU A 23 34.16 31.92 -17.30
N GLU A 24 34.48 31.48 -16.08
CA GLU A 24 34.74 30.06 -15.84
C GLU A 24 33.47 29.24 -16.06
N ALA A 25 33.51 28.36 -17.05
CA ALA A 25 32.40 27.45 -17.34
C ALA A 25 32.14 26.53 -16.13
N PRO A 26 30.87 26.32 -15.75
CA PRO A 26 30.54 25.51 -14.60
C PRO A 26 30.89 24.03 -14.85
N ARG A 27 31.27 23.32 -13.78
CA ARG A 27 31.72 21.91 -13.83
C ARG A 27 31.20 21.15 -12.62
N ILE A 28 30.82 19.89 -12.85
CA ILE A 28 30.73 18.88 -11.79
C ILE A 28 32.13 18.28 -11.64
N LEU A 29 32.67 18.29 -10.43
CA LEU A 29 34.01 17.80 -10.10
C LEU A 29 33.99 16.37 -9.55
N SER A 30 32.99 16.04 -8.71
CA SER A 30 32.80 14.69 -8.20
C SER A 30 31.34 14.40 -7.87
N ILE A 31 30.97 13.13 -7.98
CA ILE A 31 29.73 12.57 -7.47
C ILE A 31 30.10 11.43 -6.51
N THR A 32 29.56 11.43 -5.29
CA THR A 32 29.63 10.29 -4.37
C THR A 32 28.23 9.81 -4.05
N ASN A 33 28.06 8.51 -3.81
CA ASN A 33 26.79 7.96 -3.33
C ASN A 33 26.66 8.09 -1.80
N GLY A 34 25.51 7.70 -1.25
CA GLY A 34 25.23 7.73 0.18
C GLY A 34 26.08 6.80 1.05
N ASP A 35 26.95 5.98 0.44
CA ASP A 35 27.95 5.13 1.10
C ASP A 35 29.37 5.72 0.97
N ASP A 36 29.47 7.00 0.57
CA ASP A 36 30.71 7.75 0.31
C ASP A 36 31.59 7.16 -0.80
N ILE A 37 31.01 6.35 -1.69
CA ILE A 37 31.71 5.76 -2.85
C ILE A 37 31.66 6.75 -4.02
N SER A 38 32.82 7.09 -4.58
CA SER A 38 32.95 7.93 -5.77
C SER A 38 32.41 7.23 -7.02
N ILE A 39 31.60 7.94 -7.80
CA ILE A 39 30.99 7.45 -9.03
C ILE A 39 31.68 8.16 -10.23
N PRO A 40 32.47 7.46 -11.06
CA PRO A 40 33.08 8.07 -12.25
C PRO A 40 32.02 8.41 -13.31
N PRO A 41 32.33 9.24 -14.32
CA PRO A 41 31.42 9.47 -15.46
C PRO A 41 31.07 8.15 -16.16
N GLY A 42 29.78 7.88 -16.31
CA GLY A 42 29.25 6.61 -16.84
C GLY A 42 29.27 5.45 -15.83
N GLY A 43 29.58 5.71 -14.56
CA GLY A 43 29.58 4.70 -13.51
C GLY A 43 28.18 4.31 -13.03
N THR A 44 28.10 3.20 -12.30
CA THR A 44 26.86 2.65 -11.72
C THR A 44 26.88 2.75 -10.20
N THR A 45 25.74 2.96 -9.56
CA THR A 45 25.57 2.96 -8.09
C THR A 45 24.31 2.19 -7.68
N THR A 46 24.36 1.46 -6.57
CA THR A 46 23.18 0.80 -5.97
C THR A 46 22.48 1.66 -4.91
N ASN A 47 22.96 2.88 -4.70
CA ASN A 47 22.46 3.84 -3.72
C ASN A 47 22.09 5.13 -4.46
N GLY A 48 20.81 5.52 -4.36
CA GLY A 48 20.22 6.66 -5.07
C GLY A 48 20.43 8.00 -4.37
N ASN A 49 21.09 8.04 -3.21
CA ASN A 49 21.46 9.31 -2.59
C ASN A 49 22.80 9.78 -3.15
N LEU A 50 22.84 10.93 -3.81
CA LEU A 50 23.99 11.44 -4.53
C LEU A 50 24.42 12.81 -4.00
N SER A 51 25.70 12.92 -3.65
CA SER A 51 26.35 14.17 -3.27
C SER A 51 27.23 14.66 -4.41
N PHE A 52 27.09 15.93 -4.76
CA PHE A 52 27.81 16.59 -5.84
C PHE A 52 28.73 17.66 -5.28
N VAL A 53 29.95 17.72 -5.82
CA VAL A 53 30.86 18.86 -5.66
C VAL A 53 31.16 19.40 -7.04
N GLY A 54 31.11 20.72 -7.20
CA GLY A 54 31.38 21.37 -8.47
C GLY A 54 32.00 22.75 -8.33
N SER A 55 32.32 23.35 -9.47
CA SER A 55 32.87 24.70 -9.57
C SER A 55 32.17 25.55 -10.63
N ALA A 56 32.15 26.86 -10.44
CA ALA A 56 31.64 27.86 -11.38
C ALA A 56 32.17 29.26 -11.01
N GLU A 57 31.87 30.28 -11.81
CA GLU A 57 32.23 31.65 -11.45
C GLU A 57 31.59 32.05 -10.09
N PRO A 58 32.35 32.68 -9.17
CA PRO A 58 31.91 33.00 -7.80
C PRO A 58 30.66 33.89 -7.69
N ASN A 59 29.98 33.81 -6.54
CA ASN A 59 28.90 34.71 -6.12
C ASN A 59 27.67 34.72 -7.03
N GLN A 60 27.38 33.59 -7.68
CA GLN A 60 26.20 33.42 -8.51
C GLN A 60 25.37 32.19 -8.10
N LEU A 61 24.23 32.00 -8.75
CA LEU A 61 23.38 30.84 -8.51
C LEU A 61 23.66 29.75 -9.54
N ALA A 62 23.52 28.50 -9.09
CA ALA A 62 23.61 27.30 -9.90
C ALA A 62 22.38 26.39 -9.67
N VAL A 63 21.97 25.65 -10.70
CA VAL A 63 20.88 24.69 -10.67
C VAL A 63 21.38 23.36 -11.21
N MET A 64 21.20 22.29 -10.44
CA MET A 64 21.43 20.93 -10.93
C MET A 64 20.28 20.48 -11.82
N LEU A 65 20.62 19.96 -12.99
CA LEU A 65 19.71 19.39 -13.96
C LEU A 65 19.92 17.87 -13.99
N ASP A 66 18.85 17.10 -14.09
CA ASP A 66 18.85 15.68 -14.45
C ASP A 66 18.09 15.52 -15.77
N ASN A 67 18.77 14.98 -16.79
CA ASN A 67 18.21 14.84 -18.14
C ASN A 67 17.66 16.17 -18.70
N GLY A 68 18.31 17.28 -18.35
CA GLY A 68 17.94 18.65 -18.77
C GLY A 68 16.80 19.28 -17.97
N ILE A 69 16.23 18.58 -16.99
CA ILE A 69 15.16 19.08 -16.12
C ILE A 69 15.76 19.49 -14.77
N PRO A 70 15.40 20.65 -14.19
CA PRO A 70 15.80 21.02 -12.83
C PRO A 70 15.45 19.93 -11.82
N ALA A 71 16.47 19.36 -11.18
CA ALA A 71 16.36 18.22 -10.26
C ALA A 71 16.61 18.61 -8.79
N HIS A 72 17.02 19.85 -8.55
CA HIS A 72 17.33 20.36 -7.22
C HIS A 72 17.00 21.86 -7.11
N HIS A 73 16.89 22.34 -5.86
CA HIS A 73 16.82 23.76 -5.54
C HIS A 73 18.09 24.51 -5.97
N LEU A 74 17.98 25.83 -6.16
CA LEU A 74 19.11 26.71 -6.44
C LEU A 74 20.19 26.60 -5.34
N VAL A 75 21.45 26.44 -5.74
CA VAL A 75 22.62 26.46 -4.85
C VAL A 75 23.48 27.68 -5.16
N THR A 76 24.06 28.29 -4.14
CA THR A 76 24.96 29.44 -4.31
C THR A 76 26.38 28.93 -4.58
N VAL A 77 27.03 29.49 -5.59
CA VAL A 77 28.47 29.33 -5.82
C VAL A 77 29.22 30.27 -4.88
N ASP A 78 30.07 29.72 -4.03
CA ASP A 78 30.77 30.47 -3.00
C ASP A 78 31.79 31.47 -3.58
N GLU A 79 32.36 32.32 -2.72
CA GLU A 79 33.37 33.32 -3.11
C GLU A 79 34.65 32.70 -3.72
N ARG A 80 34.85 31.39 -3.54
CA ARG A 80 35.98 30.63 -4.08
C ARG A 80 35.61 29.84 -5.33
N GLY A 81 34.38 29.98 -5.82
CA GLY A 81 33.91 29.32 -7.03
C GLY A 81 33.44 27.88 -6.82
N HIS A 82 33.12 27.44 -5.60
CA HIS A 82 32.66 26.07 -5.32
C HIS A 82 31.17 26.02 -5.01
N PHE A 83 30.55 24.89 -5.33
CA PHE A 83 29.20 24.57 -4.87
C PHE A 83 29.10 23.09 -4.49
N SER A 84 28.09 22.76 -3.69
CA SER A 84 27.68 21.40 -3.41
C SER A 84 26.16 21.26 -3.55
N ALA A 85 25.72 20.06 -3.90
CA ALA A 85 24.30 19.72 -3.99
C ALA A 85 24.06 18.28 -3.51
N LEU A 86 22.86 18.02 -2.99
CA LEU A 86 22.45 16.71 -2.49
C LEU A 86 21.13 16.32 -3.14
N LEU A 87 21.16 15.29 -3.99
CA LEU A 87 19.95 14.72 -4.58
C LEU A 87 19.67 13.40 -3.89
N LEU A 88 18.51 13.30 -3.24
CA LEU A 88 18.10 12.10 -2.53
C LEU A 88 17.21 11.22 -3.40
N ASP A 89 17.17 9.93 -3.08
CA ASP A 89 16.23 8.94 -3.64
C ASP A 89 16.13 8.97 -5.17
N GLN A 90 17.28 9.11 -5.85
CA GLN A 90 17.33 9.03 -7.31
C GLN A 90 16.78 7.66 -7.75
N ALA A 91 15.83 7.71 -8.68
CA ALA A 91 15.14 6.52 -9.16
C ALA A 91 16.10 5.59 -9.90
N ARG A 92 15.69 4.34 -10.11
CA ARG A 92 16.46 3.43 -10.96
C ARG A 92 16.47 3.94 -12.41
N GLY A 93 17.63 3.96 -13.04
CA GLY A 93 17.77 4.31 -14.44
C GLY A 93 19.06 5.04 -14.77
N ILE A 94 19.17 5.51 -16.01
CA ILE A 94 20.29 6.33 -16.47
C ILE A 94 19.93 7.81 -16.24
N HIS A 95 20.76 8.48 -15.47
CA HIS A 95 20.66 9.91 -15.17
C HIS A 95 21.79 10.66 -15.85
N ALA A 96 21.51 11.83 -16.42
CA ALA A 96 22.50 12.69 -17.06
C ALA A 96 22.53 14.04 -16.33
N TYR A 97 23.43 14.14 -15.35
CA TYR A 97 23.53 15.31 -14.50
C TYR A 97 24.33 16.43 -15.17
N SER A 98 23.85 17.65 -15.08
CA SER A 98 24.60 18.86 -15.46
C SER A 98 24.25 19.99 -14.50
N VAL A 99 25.03 21.07 -14.54
CA VAL A 99 24.75 22.29 -13.77
C VAL A 99 24.58 23.46 -14.73
N THR A 100 23.59 24.32 -14.48
CA THR A 100 23.43 25.61 -15.16
C THR A 100 23.53 26.76 -14.18
N THR A 101 24.13 27.86 -14.59
CA THR A 101 24.37 29.05 -13.76
C THR A 101 23.48 30.22 -14.19
N SER A 102 23.31 31.21 -13.32
CA SER A 102 22.44 32.37 -13.56
C SER A 102 22.84 33.25 -14.75
N ASP A 103 24.11 33.18 -15.17
CA ASP A 103 24.64 33.81 -16.38
C ASP A 103 24.31 33.02 -17.69
N GLY A 104 23.65 31.87 -17.57
CA GLY A 104 23.22 31.03 -18.68
C GLY A 104 24.22 29.98 -19.16
N GLN A 105 25.37 29.82 -18.48
CA GLN A 105 26.31 28.75 -18.81
C GLN A 105 25.80 27.37 -18.36
N VAL A 106 26.26 26.31 -19.02
CA VAL A 106 25.89 24.91 -18.75
C VAL A 106 27.14 24.03 -18.79
N SER A 107 27.28 23.14 -17.81
CA SER A 107 28.41 22.19 -17.77
C SER A 107 28.28 21.07 -18.79
N ALA A 108 29.38 20.34 -19.00
CA ALA A 108 29.29 18.99 -19.58
C ALA A 108 28.42 18.07 -18.69
N THR A 109 27.80 17.06 -19.30
CA THR A 109 26.97 16.08 -18.60
C THR A 109 27.82 15.00 -17.93
N TRP A 110 27.45 14.61 -16.71
CA TRP A 110 28.00 13.47 -15.98
C TRP A 110 26.91 12.40 -15.87
N THR A 111 27.06 11.32 -16.63
CA THR A 111 26.08 10.22 -16.63
C THR A 111 26.33 9.28 -15.45
N VAL A 112 25.25 8.84 -14.80
CA VAL A 112 25.26 7.83 -13.73
C VAL A 112 24.14 6.84 -13.99
N GLU A 113 24.43 5.54 -13.91
CA GLU A 113 23.40 4.51 -13.84
C GLU A 113 23.06 4.24 -12.36
N VAL A 114 21.85 4.58 -11.96
CA VAL A 114 21.34 4.27 -10.63
C VAL A 114 20.65 2.91 -10.72
N ASP A 115 21.22 1.90 -10.09
CA ASP A 115 20.68 0.54 -9.95
C ASP A 115 20.25 0.28 -8.50
N VAL A 116 19.44 1.19 -7.95
CA VAL A 116 18.81 0.96 -6.64
C VAL A 116 17.92 -0.28 -6.72
N SER A 117 18.15 -1.22 -5.81
CA SER A 117 17.30 -2.39 -5.70
C SER A 117 16.00 -2.00 -5.04
N GLU A 118 14.90 -2.03 -5.80
CA GLU A 118 13.57 -1.86 -5.21
C GLU A 118 13.28 -3.03 -4.28
N LYS A 119 12.93 -2.72 -3.03
CA LYS A 119 12.55 -3.74 -2.06
C LYS A 119 11.26 -4.42 -2.53
N VAL A 120 11.30 -5.73 -2.65
CA VAL A 120 10.09 -6.54 -2.86
C VAL A 120 9.20 -6.40 -1.63
N SER A 121 7.93 -6.06 -1.82
CA SER A 121 6.97 -5.87 -0.72
C SER A 121 5.63 -6.51 -1.03
N ILE A 122 4.95 -6.97 0.02
CA ILE A 122 3.50 -7.16 0.02
C ILE A 122 2.94 -5.94 0.75
N ASP A 123 2.20 -5.10 0.05
CA ASP A 123 1.69 -3.83 0.58
C ASP A 123 0.31 -4.01 1.22
N SER A 124 -0.54 -4.82 0.60
CA SER A 124 -1.89 -5.09 1.11
C SER A 124 -2.40 -6.46 0.68
N VAL A 125 -3.27 -7.00 1.54
CA VAL A 125 -3.98 -8.26 1.32
C VAL A 125 -5.45 -8.04 1.59
N TYR A 126 -6.31 -8.57 0.72
CA TYR A 126 -7.76 -8.51 0.85
C TYR A 126 -8.35 -9.90 0.73
N ASP A 127 -9.47 -10.15 1.40
CA ASP A 127 -10.23 -11.37 1.18
C ASP A 127 -11.12 -11.29 -0.08
N ALA A 128 -11.84 -12.37 -0.38
CA ALA A 128 -12.74 -12.45 -1.52
C ALA A 128 -13.90 -11.44 -1.49
N ALA A 129 -14.26 -10.91 -0.31
CA ALA A 129 -15.28 -9.88 -0.15
C ALA A 129 -14.71 -8.45 -0.30
N GLY A 130 -13.39 -8.31 -0.50
CA GLY A 130 -12.71 -7.03 -0.56
C GLY A 130 -12.40 -6.43 0.82
N THR A 131 -12.50 -7.22 1.89
CA THR A 131 -12.14 -6.78 3.24
C THR A 131 -10.61 -6.84 3.39
N PRO A 132 -9.95 -5.77 3.87
CA PRO A 132 -8.53 -5.83 4.19
C PRO A 132 -8.23 -6.91 5.24
N VAL A 133 -7.15 -7.66 5.04
CA VAL A 133 -6.65 -8.66 5.98
C VAL A 133 -5.22 -8.29 6.37
N GLY A 134 -5.07 -7.65 7.52
CA GLY A 134 -3.79 -7.19 8.06
C GLY A 134 -2.82 -8.34 8.38
N ASN A 135 -1.55 -7.98 8.55
CA ASN A 135 -0.53 -8.97 8.94
C ASN A 135 -0.78 -9.49 10.36
N GLY A 136 -0.99 -10.80 10.48
CA GLY A 136 -1.33 -11.49 11.72
C GLY A 136 -2.84 -11.65 11.95
N GLU A 137 -3.68 -11.13 11.05
CA GLU A 137 -5.13 -11.21 11.19
C GLU A 137 -5.70 -12.58 10.77
N THR A 138 -6.99 -12.73 11.04
CA THR A 138 -7.76 -13.94 10.75
C THR A 138 -8.82 -13.64 9.70
N THR A 139 -9.06 -14.59 8.79
CA THR A 139 -10.21 -14.57 7.89
C THR A 139 -10.88 -15.95 7.84
N PHE A 140 -12.14 -15.97 7.41
CA PHE A 140 -12.89 -17.19 7.10
C PHE A 140 -12.91 -17.49 5.59
N GLN A 141 -12.32 -16.61 4.78
CA GLN A 141 -12.21 -16.78 3.33
C GLN A 141 -10.94 -17.55 2.97
N ASN A 142 -11.05 -18.42 1.97
CA ASN A 142 -9.93 -19.19 1.43
C ASN A 142 -9.39 -18.64 0.09
N GLU A 143 -9.84 -17.45 -0.28
CA GLU A 143 -9.35 -16.69 -1.43
C GLU A 143 -8.83 -15.34 -0.94
N LEU A 144 -7.61 -15.01 -1.34
CA LEU A 144 -6.91 -13.79 -0.97
C LEU A 144 -6.35 -13.09 -2.21
N ASN A 145 -6.49 -11.76 -2.22
CA ASN A 145 -5.92 -10.85 -3.20
C ASN A 145 -4.72 -10.13 -2.59
N PHE A 146 -3.60 -10.11 -3.29
CA PHE A 146 -2.35 -9.50 -2.87
C PHE A 146 -2.01 -8.34 -3.80
N ILE A 147 -1.49 -7.26 -3.23
CA ILE A 147 -0.92 -6.14 -3.96
C ILE A 147 0.45 -5.86 -3.34
N GLY A 148 1.44 -5.60 -4.19
CA GLY A 148 2.77 -5.27 -3.74
C GLY A 148 3.60 -4.55 -4.78
N LYS A 149 4.86 -4.32 -4.43
CA LYS A 149 5.86 -3.69 -5.29
C LYS A 149 7.11 -4.55 -5.43
N ALA A 150 7.81 -4.34 -6.53
CA ALA A 150 9.14 -4.88 -6.82
C ALA A 150 9.73 -4.13 -8.02
N ALA A 151 10.98 -4.44 -8.36
CA ALA A 151 11.64 -3.82 -9.50
C ALA A 151 10.81 -3.98 -10.81
N PRO A 152 10.58 -2.88 -11.57
CA PRO A 152 9.82 -2.91 -12.80
C PRO A 152 10.33 -3.93 -13.83
N CYS A 153 9.40 -4.51 -14.59
CA CYS A 153 9.71 -5.48 -15.66
C CYS A 153 10.47 -6.73 -15.18
N LYS A 154 10.42 -7.04 -13.87
CA LYS A 154 10.93 -8.29 -13.29
C LYS A 154 9.81 -9.29 -13.03
N VAL A 155 10.22 -10.47 -12.55
CA VAL A 155 9.31 -11.53 -12.10
C VAL A 155 9.47 -11.70 -10.60
N VAL A 156 8.34 -11.78 -9.90
CA VAL A 156 8.29 -12.11 -8.48
C VAL A 156 7.51 -13.41 -8.25
N GLU A 157 8.01 -14.21 -7.32
CA GLU A 157 7.35 -15.41 -6.79
C GLU A 157 6.54 -15.03 -5.56
N LEU A 158 5.24 -15.32 -5.57
CA LEU A 158 4.44 -15.34 -4.34
C LEU A 158 4.53 -16.73 -3.73
N VAL A 159 5.10 -16.82 -2.53
CA VAL A 159 5.38 -18.07 -1.83
C VAL A 159 4.56 -18.12 -0.55
N ASN A 160 4.01 -19.28 -0.24
CA ASN A 160 3.31 -19.52 1.02
C ASN A 160 3.88 -20.76 1.71
N ASN A 161 4.33 -20.60 2.95
CA ASN A 161 4.93 -21.68 3.75
C ASN A 161 6.03 -22.45 2.98
N GLY A 162 6.85 -21.73 2.21
CA GLY A 162 7.94 -22.28 1.40
C GLY A 162 7.53 -22.85 0.04
N THR A 163 6.24 -22.91 -0.28
CA THR A 163 5.74 -23.38 -1.59
C THR A 163 5.43 -22.19 -2.50
N VAL A 164 5.96 -22.18 -3.72
CA VAL A 164 5.62 -21.18 -4.73
C VAL A 164 4.17 -21.37 -5.16
N LEU A 165 3.35 -20.33 -5.00
CA LEU A 165 1.94 -20.33 -5.41
C LEU A 165 1.75 -19.72 -6.79
N SER A 166 2.53 -18.69 -7.12
CA SER A 166 2.41 -17.97 -8.39
C SER A 166 3.71 -17.28 -8.79
N LEU A 167 3.88 -17.09 -10.10
CA LEU A 167 4.90 -16.27 -10.73
C LEU A 167 4.21 -15.05 -11.35
N LEU A 168 4.64 -13.86 -10.98
CA LEU A 168 3.96 -12.60 -11.30
C LEU A 168 4.92 -11.68 -12.03
N ASN A 169 4.49 -11.13 -13.16
CA ASN A 169 5.22 -10.06 -13.83
C ASN A 169 4.95 -8.74 -13.12
N VAL A 170 6.01 -7.99 -12.85
CA VAL A 170 5.93 -6.66 -12.27
C VAL A 170 5.71 -5.65 -13.40
N GLY A 171 4.73 -4.77 -13.24
CA GLY A 171 4.43 -3.69 -14.18
C GLY A 171 5.61 -2.72 -14.34
N THR A 172 5.54 -1.88 -15.37
CA THR A 172 6.54 -0.81 -15.60
C THR A 172 6.52 0.25 -14.51
N ASP A 173 5.43 0.31 -13.74
CA ASP A 173 5.23 1.17 -12.57
C ASP A 173 5.69 0.51 -11.25
N GLY A 174 6.30 -0.68 -11.31
CA GLY A 174 6.81 -1.40 -10.14
C GLY A 174 5.73 -2.15 -9.36
N HIS A 175 4.48 -2.16 -9.84
CA HIS A 175 3.37 -2.82 -9.14
C HIS A 175 3.13 -4.25 -9.63
N TRP A 176 2.72 -5.11 -8.71
CA TRP A 176 2.23 -6.45 -9.02
C TRP A 176 0.98 -6.78 -8.19
N SER A 177 0.17 -7.70 -8.69
CA SER A 177 -1.00 -8.23 -7.97
C SER A 177 -1.16 -9.72 -8.19
N ALA A 178 -1.81 -10.39 -7.24
CA ALA A 178 -2.14 -11.81 -7.33
C ALA A 178 -3.50 -12.11 -6.70
N ASN A 179 -4.22 -13.05 -7.28
CA ASN A 179 -5.41 -13.65 -6.68
C ASN A 179 -5.12 -15.14 -6.44
N ILE A 180 -5.15 -15.56 -5.18
CA ILE A 180 -4.87 -16.94 -4.78
C ILE A 180 -6.14 -17.53 -4.18
N LYS A 181 -6.58 -18.66 -4.75
CA LYS A 181 -7.77 -19.41 -4.33
C LYS A 181 -7.39 -20.71 -3.63
N ASP A 182 -8.39 -21.35 -3.04
CA ASP A 182 -8.29 -22.69 -2.44
C ASP A 182 -7.21 -22.80 -1.36
N LEU A 183 -6.96 -21.70 -0.64
CA LEU A 183 -6.04 -21.68 0.48
C LEU A 183 -6.55 -22.59 1.60
N LYS A 184 -5.62 -23.34 2.19
CA LYS A 184 -5.96 -24.27 3.27
C LYS A 184 -6.26 -23.52 4.56
N THR A 185 -7.04 -24.14 5.43
CA THR A 185 -7.20 -23.64 6.80
C THR A 185 -5.88 -23.77 7.59
N GLY A 186 -5.75 -22.94 8.62
CA GLY A 186 -4.54 -22.82 9.43
C GLY A 186 -3.73 -21.56 9.11
N THR A 187 -2.56 -21.47 9.73
CA THR A 187 -1.65 -20.34 9.55
C THR A 187 -0.96 -20.41 8.18
N GLN A 188 -1.22 -19.39 7.37
CA GLN A 188 -0.53 -19.14 6.11
C GLN A 188 0.53 -18.07 6.32
N ASN A 189 1.70 -18.24 5.70
CA ASN A 189 2.81 -17.28 5.79
C ASN A 189 3.31 -16.97 4.39
N PHE A 190 2.92 -15.80 3.89
CA PHE A 190 3.21 -15.34 2.56
C PHE A 190 4.49 -14.50 2.52
N ILE A 191 5.31 -14.71 1.50
CA ILE A 191 6.41 -13.83 1.12
C ILE A 191 6.35 -13.61 -0.39
N ALA A 192 6.68 -12.39 -0.82
CA ALA A 192 7.00 -12.13 -2.22
C ALA A 192 8.52 -12.10 -2.35
N ARG A 193 9.08 -12.72 -3.39
CA ARG A 193 10.54 -12.70 -3.63
C ARG A 193 10.88 -12.69 -5.10
N GLU A 194 12.05 -12.15 -5.43
CA GLU A 194 12.67 -12.41 -6.72
C GLU A 194 13.34 -13.80 -6.71
N THR A 195 13.37 -14.51 -7.85
CA THR A 195 13.86 -15.90 -7.94
C THR A 195 15.27 -16.12 -7.38
N ASN A 196 16.14 -15.10 -7.41
CA ASN A 196 17.49 -15.14 -6.81
C ASN A 196 17.83 -13.82 -6.08
N GLY A 197 16.83 -13.10 -5.58
CA GLY A 197 17.00 -11.73 -5.12
C GLY A 197 16.41 -11.46 -3.74
N GLN A 198 16.00 -10.22 -3.54
CA GLN A 198 15.38 -9.79 -2.28
C GLN A 198 14.01 -10.45 -2.08
N HIS A 199 13.57 -10.47 -0.83
CA HIS A 199 12.23 -10.89 -0.44
C HIS A 199 11.59 -9.86 0.49
N SER A 200 10.26 -9.85 0.48
CA SER A 200 9.47 -9.06 1.41
C SER A 200 9.60 -9.58 2.84
N SER A 201 9.18 -8.76 3.80
CA SER A 201 8.77 -9.26 5.11
C SER A 201 7.60 -10.23 4.96
N SER A 202 7.43 -11.12 5.93
CA SER A 202 6.36 -12.12 5.87
C SER A 202 5.00 -11.54 6.25
N TRP A 203 3.98 -11.88 5.47
CA TRP A 203 2.59 -11.56 5.74
C TRP A 203 1.87 -12.81 6.23
N ARG A 204 1.49 -12.83 7.51
CA ARG A 204 0.84 -13.96 8.15
C ARG A 204 -0.66 -13.79 8.13
N VAL A 205 -1.40 -14.82 7.77
CA VAL A 205 -2.87 -14.84 7.85
C VAL A 205 -3.32 -16.16 8.47
N LEU A 206 -4.23 -16.12 9.43
CA LEU A 206 -4.90 -17.31 9.95
C LEU A 206 -6.21 -17.54 9.19
N ILE A 207 -6.30 -18.61 8.41
CA ILE A 207 -7.54 -18.98 7.72
C ILE A 207 -8.31 -19.98 8.57
N LYS A 208 -9.51 -19.62 9.01
CA LYS A 208 -10.39 -20.50 9.79
C LYS A 208 -11.48 -21.09 8.91
N GLN A 209 -11.88 -22.31 9.24
CA GLN A 209 -13.10 -22.89 8.68
C GLN A 209 -14.31 -22.14 9.23
N PRO A 210 -15.28 -21.72 8.40
CA PRO A 210 -16.54 -21.17 8.89
C PRO A 210 -17.29 -22.20 9.74
N ALA A 211 -17.71 -21.80 10.94
CA ALA A 211 -18.62 -22.57 11.78
C ALA A 211 -20.04 -22.55 11.16
N PRO A 212 -20.80 -23.65 11.14
CA PRO A 212 -22.15 -23.67 10.60
C PRO A 212 -23.07 -22.62 11.26
N ILE A 213 -23.81 -21.86 10.45
CA ILE A 213 -24.88 -20.98 10.94
C ILE A 213 -26.14 -21.82 11.11
N SER A 214 -26.59 -21.98 12.34
CA SER A 214 -27.69 -22.91 12.62
C SER A 214 -28.42 -22.59 13.92
N ILE A 215 -29.70 -22.97 13.97
CA ILE A 215 -30.47 -23.10 15.21
C ILE A 215 -30.18 -24.50 15.74
N GLN A 216 -29.70 -24.60 16.98
CA GLN A 216 -29.41 -25.88 17.63
C GLN A 216 -30.63 -26.40 18.40
N PHE A 217 -31.33 -25.51 19.11
CA PHE A 217 -32.58 -25.82 19.77
C PHE A 217 -33.42 -24.57 20.01
N VAL A 218 -34.71 -24.81 20.27
CA VAL A 218 -35.68 -23.80 20.70
C VAL A 218 -36.17 -24.18 22.09
N LEU A 219 -36.20 -23.22 23.01
CA LEU A 219 -36.71 -23.39 24.37
C LEU A 219 -37.98 -22.55 24.55
N GLY A 220 -39.08 -23.16 24.96
CA GLY A 220 -40.28 -22.46 25.38
C GLY A 220 -40.03 -21.71 26.70
N ASN A 221 -40.40 -20.43 26.77
CA ASN A 221 -40.09 -19.60 27.93
C ASN A 221 -41.14 -19.68 29.05
N GLU A 222 -42.34 -20.22 28.79
CA GLU A 222 -43.38 -20.40 29.79
C GLU A 222 -43.35 -21.79 30.43
N SER A 223 -43.12 -22.83 29.63
CA SER A 223 -43.11 -24.22 30.07
C SER A 223 -41.70 -24.81 30.22
N PHE A 224 -40.66 -24.08 29.81
CA PHE A 224 -39.27 -24.55 29.78
C PHE A 224 -39.07 -25.82 28.95
N GLN A 225 -39.94 -26.05 27.96
CA GLN A 225 -39.85 -27.21 27.08
C GLN A 225 -38.85 -26.99 25.95
N LEU A 226 -38.01 -27.99 25.67
CA LEU A 226 -37.25 -28.04 24.43
C LEU A 226 -38.21 -28.38 23.28
N ILE A 227 -38.17 -27.57 22.22
CA ILE A 227 -39.07 -27.67 21.07
C ILE A 227 -38.23 -28.04 19.85
N GLY A 228 -38.38 -29.27 19.37
CA GLY A 228 -37.76 -29.77 18.15
C GLY A 228 -38.28 -29.06 16.89
N ASN A 229 -37.58 -29.26 15.77
CA ASN A 229 -38.06 -28.77 14.49
C ASN A 229 -39.34 -29.51 14.09
N GLN A 230 -40.35 -28.76 13.65
CA GLN A 230 -41.71 -29.21 13.32
C GLN A 230 -42.57 -29.62 14.53
N GLU A 231 -42.12 -29.36 15.76
CA GLU A 231 -42.90 -29.69 16.95
C GLU A 231 -43.92 -28.61 17.32
N THR A 232 -44.82 -28.97 18.25
CA THR A 232 -45.87 -28.07 18.76
C THR A 232 -45.52 -27.55 20.15
N THR A 233 -45.98 -26.35 20.46
CA THR A 233 -45.82 -25.73 21.78
C THR A 233 -47.07 -24.92 22.16
N THR A 234 -47.33 -24.76 23.45
CA THR A 234 -48.29 -23.75 23.96
C THR A 234 -47.63 -22.42 24.25
N ASP A 235 -46.30 -22.40 24.26
CA ASP A 235 -45.48 -21.23 24.59
C ASP A 235 -45.58 -20.19 23.50
N ARG A 236 -45.82 -18.94 23.90
CA ARG A 236 -45.93 -17.79 22.99
C ARG A 236 -44.68 -16.94 22.99
N SER A 237 -43.73 -17.28 23.86
CA SER A 237 -42.37 -16.80 23.80
C SER A 237 -41.39 -17.96 23.78
N VAL A 238 -40.38 -17.85 22.91
CA VAL A 238 -39.33 -18.87 22.78
C VAL A 238 -37.95 -18.23 22.79
N THR A 239 -36.94 -19.00 23.18
CA THR A 239 -35.53 -18.65 23.06
C THR A 239 -34.87 -19.58 22.06
N LEU A 240 -34.28 -19.01 21.01
CA LEU A 240 -33.49 -19.74 20.02
C LEU A 240 -32.03 -19.71 20.47
N VAL A 241 -31.41 -20.88 20.55
CA VAL A 241 -29.98 -21.02 20.77
C VAL A 241 -29.36 -21.70 19.57
N GLY A 242 -28.23 -21.17 19.11
CA GLY A 242 -27.58 -21.71 17.93
C GLY A 242 -26.12 -21.33 17.80
N THR A 243 -25.56 -21.67 16.65
CA THR A 243 -24.15 -21.45 16.33
C THR A 243 -23.98 -20.54 15.11
N ALA A 244 -22.89 -19.80 15.09
CA ALA A 244 -22.38 -19.04 13.95
C ALA A 244 -20.85 -18.86 14.11
N ASN A 245 -20.20 -18.12 13.21
CA ASN A 245 -18.81 -17.71 13.44
C ASN A 245 -18.73 -16.81 14.68
N PRO A 246 -17.62 -16.85 15.44
CA PRO A 246 -17.39 -15.91 16.53
C PRO A 246 -17.58 -14.45 16.09
N GLY A 247 -18.39 -13.68 16.84
CA GLY A 247 -18.69 -12.28 16.55
C GLY A 247 -19.65 -12.05 15.38
N GLU A 248 -20.16 -13.09 14.72
CA GLU A 248 -21.08 -12.95 13.60
C GLU A 248 -22.44 -12.42 14.07
N THR A 249 -22.93 -11.40 13.36
CA THR A 249 -24.20 -10.73 13.60
C THR A 249 -25.17 -10.93 12.44
N GLY A 250 -26.44 -10.65 12.72
CA GLY A 250 -27.48 -10.58 11.71
C GLY A 250 -28.87 -10.61 12.33
N TRP A 251 -29.82 -11.15 11.59
CA TRP A 251 -31.23 -11.20 11.96
C TRP A 251 -31.77 -12.62 11.96
N ILE A 252 -32.61 -12.91 12.94
CA ILE A 252 -33.58 -14.00 12.87
C ILE A 252 -34.81 -13.47 12.15
N VAL A 253 -35.26 -14.18 11.13
CA VAL A 253 -36.34 -13.77 10.24
C VAL A 253 -37.45 -14.83 10.21
N ASP A 254 -38.70 -14.38 10.07
CA ASP A 254 -39.76 -15.17 9.44
C ASP A 254 -39.75 -14.84 7.93
N TYR A 255 -40.22 -15.72 7.05
CA TYR A 255 -40.12 -15.52 5.58
C TYR A 255 -40.54 -14.14 5.04
N HIS A 256 -41.27 -13.34 5.82
CA HIS A 256 -41.80 -12.05 5.45
C HIS A 256 -41.11 -10.85 6.11
N ARG A 257 -40.42 -11.03 7.24
CA ARG A 257 -39.83 -9.93 8.01
C ARG A 257 -38.68 -10.35 8.94
N ASP A 258 -37.89 -9.36 9.31
CA ASP A 258 -36.93 -9.44 10.41
C ASP A 258 -37.68 -9.48 11.75
N LEU A 259 -37.34 -10.45 12.60
CA LEU A 259 -37.96 -10.63 13.93
C LEU A 259 -37.10 -9.98 15.01
N VAL A 260 -35.89 -10.49 15.21
CA VAL A 260 -34.95 -10.03 16.25
C VAL A 260 -33.52 -10.19 15.77
N PRO A 261 -32.59 -9.32 16.19
CA PRO A 261 -31.17 -9.50 15.87
C PRO A 261 -30.58 -10.69 16.64
N PHE A 262 -29.50 -11.27 16.11
CA PHE A 262 -28.63 -12.19 16.85
C PHE A 262 -27.18 -11.73 16.78
N ALA A 263 -26.40 -12.07 17.79
CA ALA A 263 -24.95 -11.89 17.83
C ALA A 263 -24.32 -13.12 18.48
N ALA A 264 -23.40 -13.77 17.77
CA ALA A 264 -22.64 -14.88 18.31
C ALA A 264 -21.47 -14.38 19.18
N ASN A 265 -21.29 -15.01 20.34
CA ASN A 265 -20.17 -14.71 21.24
C ASN A 265 -18.83 -15.19 20.66
N GLU A 266 -17.74 -15.03 21.42
CA GLU A 266 -16.39 -15.44 21.01
C GLU A 266 -16.25 -16.94 20.76
N GLN A 267 -17.15 -17.75 21.32
CA GLN A 267 -17.22 -19.20 21.11
C GLN A 267 -18.15 -19.58 19.94
N GLY A 268 -18.75 -18.60 19.26
CA GLY A 268 -19.64 -18.82 18.13
C GLY A 268 -21.06 -19.26 18.53
N VAL A 269 -21.51 -18.97 19.76
CA VAL A 269 -22.86 -19.29 20.25
C VAL A 269 -23.68 -18.02 20.39
N TYR A 270 -24.93 -18.04 19.93
CA TYR A 270 -25.90 -16.97 20.15
C TYR A 270 -27.13 -17.48 20.92
N SER A 271 -27.83 -16.55 21.57
CA SER A 271 -29.15 -16.78 22.16
C SER A 271 -30.04 -15.57 21.86
N ALA A 272 -31.27 -15.80 21.40
CA ALA A 272 -32.20 -14.74 21.04
C ALA A 272 -33.64 -15.10 21.44
N LYS A 273 -34.30 -14.17 22.11
CA LYS A 273 -35.68 -14.32 22.57
C LYS A 273 -36.65 -13.78 21.50
N ILE A 274 -37.69 -14.55 21.20
CA ILE A 274 -38.82 -14.14 20.37
C ILE A 274 -40.07 -14.16 21.23
N GLU A 275 -40.89 -13.12 21.09
CA GLU A 275 -42.12 -12.91 21.85
C GLU A 275 -43.32 -12.77 20.90
N ASP A 276 -44.52 -12.74 21.49
CA ASP A 276 -45.78 -12.51 20.79
C ASP A 276 -46.07 -13.49 19.63
N LEU A 277 -45.64 -14.74 19.78
CA LEU A 277 -45.98 -15.78 18.81
C LEU A 277 -47.51 -16.00 18.82
N LYS A 278 -48.08 -15.97 17.61
CA LYS A 278 -49.52 -16.17 17.40
C LYS A 278 -49.90 -17.63 17.58
N GLU A 279 -50.98 -17.88 18.31
CA GLU A 279 -51.59 -19.20 18.44
C GLU A 279 -52.19 -19.69 17.12
N ASN A 280 -52.31 -21.01 17.01
CA ASN A 280 -52.83 -21.73 15.85
C ASN A 280 -52.08 -21.40 14.54
N LEU A 281 -50.81 -21.00 14.66
CA LEU A 281 -49.95 -20.63 13.55
C LEU A 281 -48.63 -21.42 13.60
N VAL A 282 -48.10 -21.75 12.42
CA VAL A 282 -46.74 -22.25 12.27
C VAL A 282 -45.81 -21.05 12.11
N HIS A 283 -44.86 -20.92 13.03
CA HIS A 283 -43.79 -19.93 12.95
C HIS A 283 -42.56 -20.60 12.39
N THR A 284 -41.94 -20.00 11.39
CA THR A 284 -40.66 -20.47 10.85
C THR A 284 -39.59 -19.43 11.10
N PHE A 285 -38.45 -19.88 11.59
CA PHE A 285 -37.29 -19.06 11.88
C PHE A 285 -36.13 -19.44 10.96
N ARG A 286 -35.42 -18.43 10.47
CA ARG A 286 -34.12 -18.58 9.80
C ARG A 286 -33.17 -17.52 10.32
N LEU A 287 -31.89 -17.85 10.35
CA LEU A 287 -30.84 -16.85 10.53
C LEU A 287 -30.42 -16.34 9.17
N ARG A 288 -30.22 -15.02 9.11
CA ARG A 288 -29.58 -14.30 8.02
C ARG A 288 -28.47 -13.45 8.61
N SER A 289 -27.22 -13.85 8.38
CA SER A 289 -26.06 -13.06 8.77
C SER A 289 -25.93 -11.81 7.90
N ASP A 290 -25.33 -10.76 8.45
CA ASP A 290 -24.90 -9.57 7.70
C ASP A 290 -23.88 -9.92 6.59
N LEU A 291 -23.21 -11.08 6.70
CA LEU A 291 -22.32 -11.65 5.67
C LEU A 291 -23.08 -12.46 4.60
N GLY A 292 -24.42 -12.42 4.58
CA GLY A 292 -25.26 -13.09 3.58
C GLY A 292 -25.46 -14.59 3.79
N ARG A 293 -24.95 -15.17 4.88
CA ARG A 293 -25.10 -16.60 5.20
C ARG A 293 -26.51 -16.87 5.75
N LEU A 294 -27.08 -18.02 5.37
CA LEU A 294 -28.43 -18.44 5.77
C LEU A 294 -28.39 -19.78 6.51
N SER A 295 -29.18 -19.91 7.58
CA SER A 295 -29.41 -21.20 8.22
C SER A 295 -30.49 -22.03 7.50
N ALA A 296 -30.52 -23.33 7.82
CA ALA A 296 -31.72 -24.14 7.63
C ALA A 296 -32.91 -23.54 8.42
N PRO A 297 -34.15 -23.66 7.92
CA PRO A 297 -35.32 -23.18 8.62
C PRO A 297 -35.67 -24.10 9.80
N TRP A 298 -36.14 -23.50 10.89
CA TRP A 298 -36.72 -24.20 12.03
C TRP A 298 -38.17 -23.77 12.18
N ALA A 299 -39.12 -24.70 12.15
CA ALA A 299 -40.53 -24.36 12.34
C ALA A 299 -41.08 -24.95 13.63
N ILE A 300 -41.97 -24.20 14.28
CA ILE A 300 -42.74 -24.67 15.43
C ILE A 300 -44.21 -24.29 15.22
N LYS A 301 -45.13 -25.09 15.75
CA LYS A 301 -46.56 -24.77 15.74
C LYS A 301 -47.04 -24.37 17.13
N VAL A 302 -47.45 -23.12 17.30
CA VAL A 302 -48.06 -22.68 18.55
C VAL A 302 -49.52 -23.11 18.56
N ILE A 303 -49.93 -23.88 19.55
CA ILE A 303 -51.31 -24.35 19.74
C ILE A 303 -51.93 -23.64 20.95
N SER A 304 -53.24 -23.43 20.92
CA SER A 304 -53.96 -22.87 22.07
C SER A 304 -53.80 -23.77 23.30
N SER A 305 -53.53 -23.19 24.47
CA SER A 305 -53.59 -23.95 25.72
C SER A 305 -55.01 -24.48 25.91
N LYS A 306 -55.16 -25.79 26.17
CA LYS A 306 -56.46 -26.31 26.59
C LYS A 306 -56.73 -25.74 27.99
N LEU A 307 -57.68 -24.82 28.09
CA LEU A 307 -58.30 -24.45 29.37
C LEU A 307 -58.69 -25.75 30.08
N ARG A 308 -58.10 -25.99 31.24
CA ARG A 308 -58.51 -27.03 32.18
C ARG A 308 -59.41 -26.40 33.24
#